data_AF-A0A6J5VLW7-F1
#
_entry.id   AF-A0A6J5VLW7-F1
#
_cell.length_a   1.000
_cell.length_b   1.000
_cell.length_c   1.000
_cell.angle_alpha   90.00
_cell.angle_beta   90.00
_cell.angle_gamma   90.00
#
_symmetry.space_group_name_H-M   'P 1'
#
loop_
_entity.id
_entity.type
_entity.pdbx_description
1 polymer ?
#
loop_
_entity_poly.entity_id
_entity_poly.type
_entity_poly.pdbx_seq_one_letter_code
_entity_poly.pdbx_strand_id
1 'polypeptide(L)'
;MDAKAGTKLSVEEIFRLNIKLTDKRILRPWMYTFCKQKSFNDELCSEAERKMVKGWWSLCYEKFDNTLPEWLAKLQNKEICDPDKLNFNVGNKCLSDFWRGTIRELIEAIAYIHDCGLFHGSLKVSGNYVVVGEQVKLCNIGGCLNSLRIHDQHSRKIQDFKDLRDTLKKFLTMGRIKWPERDSFLKCFDDLAKLDGCGKYVEKLKKHPFL
;
A
#
# COMPACT_ATOMS: atom_id res chain seq x y z
N MET A 1 -0.01 14.37 32.10
CA MET A 1 0.92 14.71 30.99
C MET A 1 0.77 13.59 29.97
N ASP A 2 -0.21 13.75 29.09
CA ASP A 2 -0.58 12.73 28.12
C ASP A 2 0.26 12.89 26.87
N ALA A 3 1.08 11.87 26.58
CA ALA A 3 1.76 11.74 25.30
C ALA A 3 0.69 11.65 24.20
N LYS A 4 0.56 12.70 23.38
CA LYS A 4 -0.29 12.70 22.19
C LYS A 4 0.11 11.53 21.28
N ALA A 5 -0.83 10.63 21.04
CA ALA A 5 -0.73 9.63 20.01
C ALA A 5 -0.51 10.29 18.63
N GLY A 6 0.56 9.89 17.94
CA GLY A 6 0.73 10.06 16.50
C GLY A 6 0.99 11.49 16.02
N THR A 7 2.22 11.98 16.19
CA THR A 7 2.69 13.14 15.41
C THR A 7 2.66 12.76 13.92
N LYS A 8 1.84 13.45 13.13
CA LYS A 8 1.85 13.31 11.66
C LYS A 8 3.24 13.67 11.16
N LEU A 9 3.92 12.72 10.50
CA LEU A 9 5.26 12.95 9.96
C LEU A 9 5.23 14.08 8.92
N SER A 10 6.26 14.92 8.95
CA SER A 10 6.51 15.89 7.90
C SER A 10 6.91 15.19 6.60
N VAL A 11 6.74 15.89 5.47
CA VAL A 11 7.13 15.39 4.15
C VAL A 11 8.61 15.01 4.08
N GLU A 12 9.48 15.82 4.71
CA GLU A 12 10.91 15.55 4.80
C GLU A 12 11.21 14.27 5.60
N GLU A 13 10.52 14.06 6.73
CA GLU A 13 10.66 12.83 7.50
C GLU A 13 10.20 11.61 6.70
N ILE A 14 9.07 11.70 6.00
CA ILE A 14 8.59 10.62 5.12
C ILE A 14 9.65 10.32 4.05
N PHE A 15 10.19 11.35 3.38
CA PHE A 15 11.25 11.18 2.38
C PHE A 15 12.48 10.45 2.97
N ARG A 16 12.97 10.90 4.14
CA ARG A 16 14.12 10.27 4.82
C ARG A 16 13.86 8.83 5.23
N LEU A 17 12.66 8.50 5.70
CA LEU A 17 12.31 7.13 6.08
C LEU A 17 12.34 6.19 4.88
N ASN A 18 11.94 6.67 3.70
CA ASN A 18 11.95 5.88 2.46
C ASN A 18 13.36 5.52 1.98
N ILE A 19 14.42 6.22 2.43
CA ILE A 19 15.82 5.88 2.09
C ILE A 19 16.18 4.45 2.54
N LYS A 20 15.55 3.96 3.62
CA LYS A 20 15.80 2.62 4.15
C LYS A 20 15.22 1.50 3.28
N LEU A 21 14.32 1.84 2.35
CA LEU A 21 13.62 0.88 1.51
C LEU A 21 14.39 0.64 0.21
N THR A 22 14.27 -0.56 -0.33
CA THR A 22 14.71 -0.86 -1.70
C THR A 22 13.60 -0.51 -2.70
N ASP A 23 13.95 -0.30 -3.96
CA ASP A 23 12.97 -0.08 -5.05
C ASP A 23 12.26 -1.37 -5.51
N LYS A 24 12.54 -2.50 -4.86
CA LYS A 24 11.88 -3.78 -5.16
C LYS A 24 10.46 -3.71 -4.60
N ARG A 25 9.47 -3.62 -5.50
CA ARG A 25 8.03 -3.56 -5.19
C ARG A 25 7.57 -2.37 -4.34
N ILE A 26 8.45 -1.39 -4.14
CA ILE A 26 8.15 -0.13 -3.47
C ILE A 26 8.57 0.99 -4.42
N LEU A 27 7.67 1.92 -4.70
CA LEU A 27 7.99 3.15 -5.44
C LEU A 27 8.39 4.21 -4.41
N ARG A 28 9.68 4.53 -4.37
CA ARG A 28 10.20 5.54 -3.45
C ARG A 28 10.02 6.95 -4.01
N PRO A 29 9.83 7.95 -3.14
CA PRO A 29 9.91 9.33 -3.58
C PRO A 29 11.34 9.63 -4.04
N TRP A 30 11.47 10.33 -5.16
CA TRP A 30 12.72 10.79 -5.73
C TRP A 30 13.19 12.10 -5.09
N MET A 31 12.24 13.00 -4.80
CA MET A 31 12.53 14.25 -4.11
C MET A 31 11.34 14.73 -3.29
N TYR A 32 11.57 15.73 -2.44
CA TYR A 32 10.53 16.52 -1.82
C TYR A 32 10.78 18.01 -2.08
N THR A 33 9.72 18.79 -2.19
CA THR A 33 9.82 20.23 -2.43
C THR A 33 8.77 20.99 -1.63
N PHE A 34 9.08 22.22 -1.29
CA PHE A 34 8.14 23.17 -0.72
C PHE A 34 7.82 24.24 -1.76
N CYS A 35 6.56 24.34 -2.15
CA CYS A 35 6.11 25.40 -3.04
C CYS A 35 5.35 26.44 -2.22
N LYS A 36 5.92 27.64 -2.15
CA LYS A 36 5.29 28.80 -1.53
C LYS A 36 4.19 29.33 -2.48
N GLN A 37 2.96 29.46 -1.99
CA GLN A 37 1.95 30.25 -2.72
C GLN A 37 2.29 31.74 -2.59
N LYS A 38 2.12 32.52 -3.68
CA LYS A 38 2.29 33.98 -3.63
C LYS A 38 1.39 34.58 -2.53
N SER A 39 1.90 35.61 -1.87
CA SER A 39 1.23 36.35 -0.79
C SER A 39 -0.17 36.80 -1.20
N PHE A 40 -1.19 36.35 -0.46
CA PHE A 40 -2.51 36.97 -0.47
C PHE A 40 -2.50 38.13 0.53
N ASN A 41 -3.28 39.20 0.29
CA ASN A 41 -3.44 40.28 1.28
C ASN A 41 -4.04 39.69 2.57
N ASP A 42 -3.28 39.76 3.66
CA ASP A 42 -3.58 39.11 4.96
C ASP A 42 -4.90 39.59 5.62
N GLU A 43 -5.44 40.72 5.16
CA GLU A 43 -6.57 41.41 5.80
C GLU A 43 -7.95 40.78 5.52
N LEU A 44 -8.08 39.89 4.52
CA LEU A 44 -9.37 39.28 4.15
C LEU A 44 -9.41 37.74 4.19
N CYS A 45 -8.32 37.08 4.60
CA CYS A 45 -8.26 35.61 4.62
C CYS A 45 -8.82 34.99 5.91
N SER A 46 -9.72 34.02 5.76
CA SER A 46 -10.13 33.09 6.81
C SER A 46 -8.95 32.28 7.36
N GLU A 47 -9.09 31.65 8.53
CA GLU A 47 -8.01 30.87 9.14
C GLU A 47 -7.60 29.63 8.32
N ALA A 48 -8.51 29.08 7.51
CA ALA A 48 -8.21 28.04 6.53
C ALA A 48 -7.30 28.58 5.41
N GLU A 49 -7.62 29.76 4.89
CA GLU A 49 -6.85 30.43 3.84
C GLU A 49 -5.46 30.85 4.35
N ARG A 50 -5.34 31.37 5.59
CA ARG A 50 -4.04 31.68 6.21
C ARG A 50 -3.13 30.45 6.37
N LYS A 51 -3.69 29.26 6.52
CA LYS A 51 -2.90 28.00 6.51
C LYS A 51 -2.46 27.61 5.10
N MET A 52 -3.22 27.96 4.07
CA MET A 52 -2.85 27.74 2.65
C MET A 52 -1.83 28.77 2.14
N VAL A 53 -1.89 30.02 2.63
CA VAL A 53 -0.92 31.10 2.35
C VAL A 53 0.52 30.71 2.71
N LYS A 54 0.72 29.74 3.59
CA LYS A 54 2.04 29.22 3.97
C LYS A 54 2.68 28.31 2.92
N GLY A 55 2.02 27.97 1.81
CA GLY A 55 2.55 27.04 0.80
C GLY A 55 2.29 25.58 1.11
N TRP A 56 2.64 24.69 0.18
CA TRP A 56 2.48 23.23 0.32
C TRP A 56 3.80 22.49 0.22
N TRP A 57 3.88 21.35 0.90
CA TRP A 57 4.96 20.39 0.69
C TRP A 57 4.49 19.30 -0.27
N SER A 58 5.36 18.91 -1.18
CA SER A 58 5.10 17.86 -2.17
C SER A 58 6.17 16.78 -2.08
N LEU A 59 5.74 15.52 -2.14
CA LEU A 59 6.59 14.36 -2.41
C LEU A 59 6.49 14.04 -3.89
N CYS A 60 7.63 14.03 -4.58
CA CYS A 60 7.71 13.72 -6.00
C CYS A 60 8.26 12.31 -6.15
N TYR A 61 7.49 11.43 -6.76
CA TYR A 61 7.90 10.07 -7.08
C TYR A 61 8.48 10.01 -8.49
N GLU A 62 9.28 8.97 -8.76
CA GLU A 62 9.60 8.63 -10.13
C GLU A 62 8.31 8.36 -10.92
N LYS A 63 8.37 8.63 -12.24
CA LYS A 63 7.25 8.38 -13.13
C LYS A 63 6.85 6.91 -13.07
N PHE A 64 5.55 6.67 -12.89
CA PHE A 64 4.92 5.35 -13.03
C PHE A 64 3.92 5.39 -14.19
N ASP A 65 3.52 4.21 -14.67
CA ASP A 65 2.70 4.12 -15.88
C ASP A 65 1.24 4.41 -15.61
N ASN A 66 0.69 3.78 -14.57
CA ASN A 66 -0.71 3.93 -14.16
C ASN A 66 -0.83 3.64 -12.65
N THR A 67 -1.86 4.19 -12.01
CA THR A 67 -2.32 3.60 -10.74
C THR A 67 -2.94 2.23 -11.00
N LEU A 68 -2.96 1.35 -9.99
CA LEU A 68 -3.57 0.03 -10.15
C LEU A 68 -5.05 0.09 -10.58
N PRO A 69 -5.90 0.98 -10.02
CA PRO A 69 -7.28 1.15 -10.52
C PRO A 69 -7.38 1.57 -11.99
N GLU A 70 -6.57 2.53 -12.42
CA GLU A 70 -6.55 2.99 -13.82
C GLU A 70 -6.13 1.85 -14.75
N TRP A 71 -5.10 1.10 -14.36
CA TRP A 71 -4.63 -0.03 -15.15
C TRP A 71 -5.69 -1.15 -15.27
N LEU A 72 -6.35 -1.49 -14.16
CA LEU A 72 -7.44 -2.47 -14.17
C LEU A 72 -8.64 -2.00 -15.02
N ALA A 73 -8.99 -0.71 -14.98
CA ALA A 73 -10.04 -0.15 -15.81
C ALA A 73 -9.69 -0.22 -17.31
N LYS A 74 -8.45 0.13 -17.68
CA LYS A 74 -7.95 0.03 -19.06
C LYS A 74 -7.96 -1.40 -19.58
N LEU A 75 -7.58 -2.36 -18.74
CA LEU A 75 -7.67 -3.79 -19.06
C LEU A 75 -9.14 -4.19 -19.33
N GLN A 76 -10.07 -3.82 -18.44
CA GLN A 76 -11.50 -4.13 -18.59
C GLN A 76 -12.10 -3.52 -19.86
N ASN A 77 -11.71 -2.30 -20.20
CA ASN A 77 -12.13 -1.60 -21.41
C ASN A 77 -11.42 -2.09 -22.69
N LYS A 78 -10.50 -3.06 -22.58
CA LYS A 78 -9.67 -3.57 -23.68
C LYS A 78 -8.81 -2.48 -24.36
N GLU A 79 -8.48 -1.42 -23.62
CA GLU A 79 -7.53 -0.39 -24.06
C GLU A 79 -6.09 -0.90 -23.98
N ILE A 80 -5.84 -1.86 -23.09
CA ILE A 80 -4.58 -2.61 -22.96
C ILE A 80 -4.92 -4.09 -23.16
N CYS A 81 -4.26 -4.74 -24.11
CA CYS A 81 -4.41 -6.17 -24.34
C CYS A 81 -3.32 -6.95 -23.60
N ASP A 82 -3.65 -7.43 -22.40
CA ASP A 82 -2.82 -8.39 -21.66
C ASP A 82 -3.73 -9.47 -21.02
N PRO A 83 -3.99 -10.58 -21.75
CA PRO A 83 -4.99 -11.57 -21.35
C PRO A 83 -4.66 -12.31 -20.04
N ASP A 84 -3.38 -12.44 -19.69
CA ASP A 84 -2.92 -13.10 -18.46
C ASP A 84 -3.07 -12.21 -17.21
N LYS A 85 -3.15 -10.89 -17.43
CA LYS A 85 -3.28 -9.87 -16.39
C LYS A 85 -4.74 -9.42 -16.16
N LEU A 86 -5.59 -9.52 -17.20
CA LEU A 86 -7.04 -9.26 -17.10
C LEU A 86 -7.78 -10.35 -16.31
N ASN A 87 -7.39 -11.60 -16.51
CA ASN A 87 -8.04 -12.74 -15.89
C ASN A 87 -7.39 -13.09 -14.55
N PHE A 88 -8.05 -12.71 -13.46
CA PHE A 88 -7.66 -13.18 -12.13
C PHE A 88 -7.75 -14.71 -12.02
N ASN A 89 -8.59 -15.36 -12.83
CA ASN A 89 -8.70 -16.81 -12.86
C ASN A 89 -8.32 -17.40 -14.22
N VAL A 90 -7.54 -18.47 -14.20
CA VAL A 90 -7.29 -19.33 -15.36
C VAL A 90 -8.06 -20.63 -15.17
N GLY A 91 -8.89 -21.01 -16.15
CA GLY A 91 -9.62 -22.28 -16.18
C GLY A 91 -10.46 -22.55 -14.92
N ASN A 92 -10.14 -23.65 -14.21
CA ASN A 92 -10.83 -24.17 -13.02
C ASN A 92 -10.67 -23.30 -11.75
N LYS A 93 -10.75 -21.97 -11.87
CA LYS A 93 -10.62 -21.03 -10.73
C LYS A 93 -9.25 -21.12 -10.05
N CYS A 94 -8.18 -21.11 -10.85
CA CYS A 94 -6.82 -20.93 -10.33
C CYS A 94 -6.40 -19.48 -10.51
N LEU A 95 -5.77 -18.86 -9.50
CA LEU A 95 -5.20 -17.52 -9.65
C LEU A 95 -4.10 -17.57 -10.74
N SER A 96 -4.08 -16.61 -11.69
CA SER A 96 -3.04 -16.61 -12.72
C SER A 96 -1.64 -16.44 -12.13
N ASP A 97 -0.62 -16.97 -12.79
CA ASP A 97 0.76 -16.95 -12.30
C ASP A 97 1.26 -15.53 -12.02
N PHE A 98 0.86 -14.56 -12.85
CA PHE A 98 1.12 -13.15 -12.64
C PHE A 98 0.58 -12.65 -11.29
N TRP A 99 -0.70 -12.93 -10.99
CA TRP A 99 -1.33 -12.47 -9.75
C TRP A 99 -0.82 -13.25 -8.53
N ARG A 100 -0.53 -14.55 -8.69
CA ARG A 100 0.14 -15.36 -7.66
C ARG A 100 1.48 -14.76 -7.25
N GLY A 101 2.35 -14.50 -8.23
CA GLY A 101 3.64 -13.85 -8.02
C GLY A 101 3.49 -12.46 -7.41
N THR A 102 2.61 -11.63 -7.97
CA THR A 102 2.37 -10.26 -7.50
C THR A 102 1.92 -10.23 -6.04
N ILE A 103 0.93 -11.04 -5.64
CA ILE A 103 0.45 -11.05 -4.25
C ILE A 103 1.54 -11.54 -3.30
N ARG A 104 2.30 -12.58 -3.69
CA ARG A 104 3.42 -13.09 -2.88
C ARG A 104 4.47 -12.00 -2.65
N GLU A 105 4.85 -11.29 -3.71
CA GLU A 105 5.83 -10.23 -3.64
C GLU A 105 5.33 -8.98 -2.87
N LEU A 106 4.03 -8.68 -2.91
CA LEU A 106 3.43 -7.62 -2.09
C LEU A 106 3.47 -7.98 -0.59
N ILE A 107 3.18 -9.24 -0.25
CA ILE A 107 3.31 -9.74 1.14
C ILE A 107 4.75 -9.59 1.63
N GLU A 108 5.73 -9.95 0.80
CA GLU A 108 7.15 -9.79 1.11
C GLU A 108 7.56 -8.32 1.24
N ALA A 109 7.04 -7.44 0.37
CA ALA A 109 7.31 -6.01 0.45
C ALA A 109 6.78 -5.39 1.75
N ILE A 110 5.57 -5.79 2.20
CA ILE A 110 5.01 -5.34 3.49
C ILE A 110 5.87 -5.82 4.65
N ALA A 111 6.27 -7.10 4.64
CA ALA A 111 7.16 -7.65 5.66
C ALA A 111 8.49 -6.88 5.71
N TYR A 112 9.06 -6.59 4.54
CA TYR A 112 10.30 -5.82 4.43
C TYR A 112 10.17 -4.38 4.95
N ILE A 113 9.04 -3.70 4.68
CA ILE A 113 8.72 -2.39 5.26
C ILE A 113 8.73 -2.48 6.79
N HIS A 114 8.13 -3.53 7.36
CA HIS A 114 8.10 -3.77 8.81
C HIS A 114 9.47 -4.05 9.42
N ASP A 115 10.33 -4.76 8.70
CA ASP A 115 11.70 -5.08 9.12
C ASP A 115 12.60 -3.83 9.10
N CYS A 116 12.28 -2.87 8.22
CA CYS A 116 12.91 -1.54 8.21
C CYS A 116 12.43 -0.62 9.34
N GLY A 117 11.54 -1.10 10.23
CA GLY A 117 10.95 -0.33 11.32
C GLY A 117 9.89 0.66 10.84
N LEU A 118 9.25 0.40 9.69
CA LEU A 118 8.21 1.24 9.09
C LEU A 118 6.87 0.51 9.02
N PHE A 119 5.80 1.24 8.72
CA PHE A 119 4.50 0.67 8.36
C PHE A 119 3.86 1.47 7.24
N HIS A 120 2.99 0.84 6.46
CA HIS A 120 2.32 1.50 5.35
C HIS A 120 1.09 2.28 5.81
N GLY A 121 0.21 1.68 6.61
CA GLY A 121 -0.89 2.34 7.32
C GLY A 121 -2.10 2.73 6.46
N SER A 122 -2.16 2.37 5.18
CA SER A 122 -3.28 2.71 4.31
C SER A 122 -3.43 1.79 3.08
N LEU A 123 -3.02 0.52 3.19
CA LEU A 123 -3.04 -0.45 2.07
C LEU A 123 -4.45 -0.79 1.57
N LYS A 124 -5.52 -0.37 2.26
CA LYS A 124 -6.91 -0.50 1.80
C LYS A 124 -7.31 0.51 0.71
N VAL A 125 -6.48 1.55 0.53
CA VAL A 125 -6.67 2.62 -0.46
C VAL A 125 -5.94 2.21 -1.74
N SER A 126 -6.70 2.06 -2.83
CA SER A 126 -6.17 1.54 -4.09
C SER A 126 -5.17 2.47 -4.78
N GLY A 127 -5.21 3.77 -4.48
CA GLY A 127 -4.21 4.75 -4.94
C GLY A 127 -2.79 4.56 -4.36
N ASN A 128 -2.62 3.64 -3.41
CA ASN A 128 -1.30 3.27 -2.87
C ASN A 128 -0.62 2.12 -3.62
N TYR A 129 -1.22 1.71 -4.74
CA TYR A 129 -0.70 0.70 -5.64
C TYR A 129 -0.54 1.32 -7.02
N VAL A 130 0.67 1.20 -7.56
CA VAL A 130 1.03 1.75 -8.87
C VAL A 130 1.65 0.67 -9.73
N VAL A 131 1.52 0.82 -11.04
CA VAL A 131 2.11 -0.08 -12.04
C VAL A 131 3.32 0.63 -12.65
N VAL A 132 4.47 -0.05 -12.59
CA VAL A 132 5.73 0.39 -13.20
C VAL A 132 6.26 -0.78 -14.03
N GLY A 133 6.27 -0.61 -15.36
CA GLY A 133 6.46 -1.68 -16.32
C GLY A 133 5.43 -2.80 -16.07
N GLU A 134 5.92 -3.99 -15.74
CA GLU A 134 5.09 -5.15 -15.46
C GLU A 134 4.87 -5.41 -13.96
N GLN A 135 5.22 -4.46 -13.11
CA GLN A 135 5.20 -4.65 -11.66
C GLN A 135 4.21 -3.74 -10.97
N VAL A 136 3.35 -4.34 -10.14
CA VAL A 136 2.64 -3.60 -9.09
C VAL A 136 3.62 -3.28 -7.97
N LYS A 137 3.70 -2.01 -7.57
CA LYS A 137 4.50 -1.51 -6.46
C LYS A 137 3.62 -0.77 -5.45
N LEU A 138 4.04 -0.79 -4.18
CA LEU A 138 3.47 0.01 -3.09
C LEU A 138 4.06 1.41 -3.08
N CYS A 139 3.27 2.42 -2.72
CA CYS A 139 3.74 3.80 -2.52
C CYS A 139 3.07 4.44 -1.30
N ASN A 140 3.47 5.67 -0.93
CA ASN A 140 2.89 6.41 0.20
C ASN A 140 3.04 5.71 1.56
N ILE A 141 4.27 5.36 1.94
CA ILE A 141 4.58 4.81 3.27
C ILE A 141 4.09 5.73 4.38
N GLY A 142 3.30 5.18 5.30
CA GLY A 142 2.55 5.96 6.30
C GLY A 142 3.36 6.39 7.51
N GLY A 143 4.39 5.64 7.91
CA GLY A 143 5.32 6.14 8.92
C GLY A 143 6.23 5.13 9.59
N CYS A 144 6.71 5.50 10.78
CA CYS A 144 7.72 4.79 11.55
C CYS A 144 7.09 4.00 12.71
N LEU A 145 7.50 2.74 12.87
CA LEU A 145 7.11 1.90 14.01
C LEU A 145 7.88 2.27 15.27
N ASN A 146 9.15 2.68 15.14
CA ASN A 146 10.02 2.92 16.30
C ASN A 146 9.55 4.10 17.18
N SER A 147 8.68 4.96 16.66
CA SER A 147 8.05 6.04 17.43
C SER A 147 6.82 5.58 18.23
N LEU A 148 6.41 4.32 18.09
CA LEU A 148 5.23 3.75 18.74
C LEU A 148 5.61 2.78 19.87
N ARG A 149 4.70 2.58 20.82
CA ARG A 149 4.81 1.53 21.83
C ARG A 149 4.75 0.15 21.17
N ILE A 150 5.41 -0.85 21.75
CA ILE A 150 5.52 -2.22 21.18
C ILE A 150 4.15 -2.81 20.81
N HIS A 151 3.15 -2.66 21.68
CA HIS A 151 1.78 -3.12 21.42
C HIS A 151 1.17 -2.45 20.16
N ASP A 152 1.38 -1.15 19.99
CA ASP A 152 0.88 -0.39 18.86
C ASP A 152 1.65 -0.74 17.58
N GLN A 153 2.95 -1.04 17.68
CA GLN A 153 3.74 -1.54 16.55
C GLN A 153 3.16 -2.85 16.02
N HIS A 154 2.89 -3.81 16.90
CA HIS A 154 2.29 -5.09 16.50
C HIS A 154 0.93 -4.87 15.83
N SER A 155 0.08 -4.02 16.43
CA SER A 155 -1.22 -3.68 15.88
C SER A 155 -1.14 -3.05 14.48
N ARG A 156 -0.16 -2.16 14.23
CA ARG A 156 0.08 -1.56 12.91
C ARG A 156 0.53 -2.58 11.88
N LYS A 157 1.45 -3.50 12.25
CA LYS A 157 1.91 -4.56 11.35
C LYS A 157 0.76 -5.46 10.90
N ILE A 158 -0.08 -5.90 11.84
CA ILE A 158 -1.28 -6.70 11.51
C ILE A 158 -2.27 -5.91 10.66
N GLN A 159 -2.46 -4.62 10.93
CA GLN A 159 -3.37 -3.79 10.16
C GLN A 159 -2.96 -3.66 8.69
N ASP A 160 -1.66 -3.57 8.37
CA ASP A 160 -1.20 -3.51 6.98
C ASP A 160 -1.60 -4.74 6.17
N PHE A 161 -1.50 -5.94 6.76
CA PHE A 161 -1.92 -7.18 6.09
C PHE A 161 -3.45 -7.30 5.98
N LYS A 162 -4.20 -6.83 6.98
CA LYS A 162 -5.67 -6.74 6.90
C LYS A 162 -6.11 -5.78 5.79
N ASP A 163 -5.43 -4.65 5.68
CA ASP A 163 -5.67 -3.66 4.63
C ASP A 163 -5.35 -4.25 3.24
N LEU A 164 -4.25 -4.99 3.08
CA LEU A 164 -3.95 -5.74 1.85
C LEU A 164 -5.07 -6.72 1.52
N ARG A 165 -5.50 -7.55 2.48
CA ARG A 165 -6.61 -8.50 2.30
C ARG A 165 -7.88 -7.79 1.83
N ASP A 166 -8.23 -6.64 2.41
CA ASP A 166 -9.43 -5.89 2.02
C ASP A 166 -9.35 -5.40 0.58
N THR A 167 -8.16 -4.98 0.14
CA THR A 167 -7.88 -4.62 -1.25
C THR A 167 -7.97 -5.85 -2.18
N LEU A 168 -7.35 -6.97 -1.81
CA LEU A 168 -7.45 -8.22 -2.57
C LEU A 168 -8.89 -8.71 -2.69
N LYS A 169 -9.69 -8.58 -1.63
CA LYS A 169 -11.10 -8.93 -1.66
C LYS A 169 -11.83 -8.13 -2.74
N LYS A 170 -11.64 -6.81 -2.79
CA LYS A 170 -12.26 -5.95 -3.83
C LYS A 170 -11.90 -6.41 -5.24
N PHE A 171 -10.63 -6.73 -5.49
CA PHE A 171 -10.16 -7.13 -6.83
C PHE A 171 -10.58 -8.55 -7.21
N LEU A 172 -10.43 -9.52 -6.30
CA LEU A 172 -10.70 -10.94 -6.58
C LEU A 172 -12.20 -11.29 -6.53
N THR A 173 -13.07 -10.39 -6.05
CA THR A 173 -14.53 -10.59 -6.05
C THR A 173 -15.25 -9.81 -7.15
N MET A 174 -14.53 -9.23 -8.13
CA MET A 174 -15.17 -8.49 -9.23
C MET A 174 -16.10 -9.37 -10.10
N GLY A 175 -16.02 -10.70 -10.00
CA GLY A 175 -17.00 -11.64 -10.56
C GLY A 175 -17.89 -12.28 -9.49
N ARG A 176 -19.18 -12.49 -9.78
CA ARG A 176 -20.15 -13.21 -8.90
C ARG A 176 -19.89 -14.73 -8.79
N ILE A 177 -18.66 -15.17 -9.05
CA ILE A 177 -18.29 -16.58 -9.07
C ILE A 177 -17.89 -17.02 -7.65
N LYS A 178 -18.53 -18.08 -7.15
CA LYS A 178 -18.09 -18.75 -5.92
C LYS A 178 -16.70 -19.33 -6.12
N TRP A 179 -15.75 -18.93 -5.27
CA TRP A 179 -14.36 -19.37 -5.35
C TRP A 179 -13.85 -19.74 -3.95
N PRO A 180 -14.13 -20.97 -3.48
CA PRO A 180 -13.83 -21.40 -2.12
C PRO A 180 -12.34 -21.28 -1.74
N GLU A 181 -11.43 -21.56 -2.67
CA GLU A 181 -9.98 -21.49 -2.46
C GLU A 181 -9.53 -20.05 -2.20
N ARG A 182 -10.07 -19.08 -2.95
CA ARG A 182 -9.86 -17.64 -2.70
C ARG A 182 -10.38 -17.26 -1.32
N ASP A 183 -11.60 -17.66 -0.99
CA ASP A 183 -12.24 -17.29 0.28
C ASP A 183 -11.49 -17.87 1.48
N SER A 184 -11.00 -19.11 1.35
CA SER A 184 -10.13 -19.76 2.32
C SER A 184 -8.82 -19.00 2.50
N PHE A 185 -8.16 -18.59 1.40
CA PHE A 185 -6.94 -17.78 1.46
C PHE A 185 -7.18 -16.42 2.13
N LEU A 186 -8.25 -15.70 1.78
CA LEU A 186 -8.58 -14.41 2.40
C LEU A 186 -8.83 -14.55 3.90
N LYS A 187 -9.41 -15.67 4.35
CA LYS A 187 -9.63 -15.97 5.77
C LYS A 187 -8.32 -16.20 6.52
N CYS A 188 -7.28 -16.73 5.87
CA CYS A 188 -5.97 -16.93 6.51
C CYS A 188 -5.37 -15.62 7.06
N PHE A 189 -5.66 -14.46 6.45
CA PHE A 189 -5.20 -13.18 6.97
C PHE A 189 -5.73 -12.87 8.37
N ASP A 190 -6.96 -13.30 8.69
CA ASP A 190 -7.59 -13.13 9.99
C ASP A 190 -7.17 -14.18 11.01
N ASP A 191 -7.14 -15.44 10.57
CA ASP A 191 -6.82 -16.57 11.45
C ASP A 191 -5.37 -16.50 11.92
N LEU A 192 -4.46 -16.09 11.03
CA LEU A 192 -3.05 -15.97 11.36
C LEU A 192 -2.75 -14.72 12.20
N ALA A 193 -3.61 -13.69 12.18
CA ALA A 193 -3.39 -12.46 12.95
C ALA A 193 -3.41 -12.68 14.47
N LYS A 194 -3.82 -13.87 14.91
CA LYS A 194 -3.83 -14.34 16.30
C LYS A 194 -2.52 -15.02 16.70
N LEU A 195 -1.58 -15.23 15.77
CA LEU A 195 -0.29 -15.84 16.06
C LEU A 195 0.69 -14.79 16.60
N ASP A 196 1.40 -15.14 17.67
CA ASP A 196 2.53 -14.36 18.13
C ASP A 196 3.67 -14.41 17.09
N GLY A 197 4.01 -13.23 16.56
CA GLY A 197 5.14 -13.02 15.66
C GLY A 197 4.78 -12.88 14.18
N CYS A 198 5.04 -11.69 13.63
CA CYS A 198 4.82 -11.35 12.22
C CYS A 198 5.58 -12.28 11.24
N GLY A 199 6.73 -12.83 11.64
CA GLY A 199 7.50 -13.73 10.78
C GLY A 199 6.77 -15.03 10.40
N LYS A 200 6.17 -15.73 11.38
CA LYS A 200 5.40 -16.95 11.11
C LYS A 200 4.13 -16.66 10.31
N TYR A 201 3.54 -15.49 10.53
CA TYR A 201 2.39 -14.99 9.79
C TYR A 201 2.70 -14.86 8.29
N VAL A 202 3.78 -14.13 7.97
CA VAL A 202 4.24 -13.88 6.60
C VAL A 202 4.63 -15.17 5.88
N GLU A 203 5.39 -16.04 6.54
CA GLU A 203 5.81 -17.33 5.97
C GLU A 203 4.63 -18.22 5.58
N LYS A 204 3.57 -18.24 6.41
CA LYS A 204 2.37 -19.03 6.12
C LYS A 204 1.56 -18.44 4.98
N LEU A 205 1.40 -17.12 4.92
CA LEU A 205 0.67 -16.46 3.84
C LEU A 205 1.35 -16.66 2.49
N LYS A 206 2.67 -16.45 2.40
CA LYS A 206 3.40 -16.49 1.13
C LYS A 206 3.51 -17.90 0.51
N LYS A 207 3.42 -18.94 1.35
CA LYS A 207 3.45 -20.36 0.98
C LYS A 207 2.05 -20.98 0.84
N HIS A 208 0.98 -20.19 0.99
CA HIS A 208 -0.37 -20.72 0.90
C HIS A 208 -0.63 -21.26 -0.52
N PRO A 209 -1.22 -22.45 -0.72
CA PRO A 209 -1.38 -23.09 -2.05
C PRO A 209 -2.15 -22.27 -3.11
N PHE A 210 -2.93 -21.28 -2.64
CA PHE A 210 -3.62 -20.32 -3.51
C PHE A 210 -2.64 -19.41 -4.27
N LEU A 211 -1.47 -19.12 -3.70
CA LEU A 211 -0.36 -18.38 -4.30
C LEU A 211 0.68 -19.34 -4.85
#